data_AF-A0A821S922-F1
#
_entry.id   AF-A0A821S922-F1
#
_cell.length_a   1.000
_cell.length_b   1.000
_cell.length_c   1.000
_cell.angle_alpha   90.00
_cell.angle_beta   90.00
_cell.angle_gamma   90.00
#
_symmetry.space_group_name_H-M   'P 1'
#
loop_
_entity.id
_entity.type
_entity.pdbx_description
1 polymer ?
#
loop_
_entity_poly.entity_id
_entity_poly.type
_entity_poly.pdbx_seq_one_letter_code
_entity_poly.pdbx_strand_id
1 'polypeptide(L)'
;MNKDLPYAVSISLTEEWSYGPQIDSTRVKYFVNRIVKNIQMSALEIPSQSFEVSDVDEPGFACTIKMYQQNSPAIITMPLIRGMAYATFEFVSATPRISTIHSMLTVNGRVSGNMTGKRFEIALNNNQTWLLYAIDSDITLNFNENQFVGIEPVTNVLHLAKKQAEASASAVLDAQINIPLG
;
A
#
# COMPACT_ATOMS: atom_id res chain seq x y z
N MET A 1 -14.00 0.48 13.00
CA MET A 1 -13.24 -0.54 12.26
C MET A 1 -13.68 -0.44 10.81
N ASN A 2 -12.79 -0.15 9.85
CA ASN A 2 -13.17 -0.14 8.44
C ASN A 2 -13.61 -1.57 8.07
N LYS A 3 -14.92 -1.74 7.88
CA LYS A 3 -15.62 -3.03 7.72
C LYS A 3 -15.47 -3.56 6.29
N ASP A 4 -14.96 -2.73 5.38
CA ASP A 4 -15.08 -2.95 3.94
C ASP A 4 -13.99 -3.87 3.38
N LEU A 5 -12.88 -4.09 4.11
CA LEU A 5 -11.82 -5.03 3.75
C LEU A 5 -11.26 -5.78 4.98
N PRO A 6 -11.94 -6.86 5.41
CA PRO A 6 -11.46 -7.71 6.50
C PRO A 6 -10.21 -8.51 6.12
N TYR A 7 -9.99 -8.81 4.84
CA TYR A 7 -8.90 -9.64 4.35
C TYR A 7 -8.06 -8.90 3.31
N ALA A 8 -6.97 -8.31 3.78
CA ALA A 8 -6.06 -7.47 3.02
C ALA A 8 -4.73 -7.33 3.76
N VAL A 9 -3.63 -7.08 3.05
CA VAL A 9 -2.40 -6.58 3.67
C VAL A 9 -2.64 -5.15 4.11
N SER A 10 -2.49 -4.88 5.40
CA SER A 10 -2.66 -3.54 5.97
C SER A 10 -1.30 -2.93 6.31
N ILE A 11 -0.99 -1.79 5.72
CA ILE A 11 0.23 -1.04 5.96
C ILE A 11 -0.11 0.12 6.91
N SER A 12 0.58 0.13 8.06
CA SER A 12 0.50 1.20 9.06
C SER A 12 1.82 1.96 9.08
N LEU A 13 1.80 3.21 8.65
CA LEU A 13 2.92 4.15 8.79
C LEU A 13 2.49 5.30 9.67
N THR A 14 2.94 5.24 10.92
CA THR A 14 2.59 6.19 11.97
C THR A 14 3.66 7.27 12.07
N GLU A 15 3.27 8.53 11.87
CA GLU A 15 4.16 9.70 12.02
C GLU A 15 3.96 10.41 13.36
N GLU A 16 2.91 10.04 14.10
CA GLU A 16 2.59 10.60 15.41
C GLU A 16 2.69 9.53 16.50
N TRP A 17 3.47 9.82 17.53
CA TRP A 17 3.59 8.91 18.66
C TRP A 17 2.54 9.27 19.72
N SER A 18 1.91 8.25 20.29
CA SER A 18 1.07 8.44 21.47
C SER A 18 1.93 8.28 22.70
N TYR A 19 2.08 9.36 23.47
CA TYR A 19 2.89 9.38 24.69
C TYR A 19 2.07 9.00 25.91
N GLY A 20 2.64 8.12 26.74
CA GLY A 20 2.09 7.79 28.04
C GLY A 20 2.32 8.90 29.08
N PRO A 21 2.00 8.63 30.36
CA PRO A 21 2.19 9.59 31.44
C PRO A 21 3.64 10.10 31.54
N GLN A 22 3.79 11.38 31.85
CA GLN A 22 5.07 12.00 32.14
C GLN A 22 5.70 11.41 33.41
N ILE A 23 7.01 11.21 33.38
CA ILE A 23 7.82 10.93 34.58
C ILE A 23 8.33 12.26 35.15
N ASP A 24 8.75 13.16 34.26
CA ASP A 24 9.22 14.51 34.55
C ASP A 24 9.03 15.40 33.30
N SER A 25 9.60 16.61 33.31
CA SER A 25 9.47 17.59 32.22
C SER A 25 10.10 17.17 30.89
N THR A 26 10.88 16.09 30.84
CA THR A 26 11.61 15.65 29.64
C THR A 26 11.37 14.19 29.26
N ARG A 27 10.77 13.39 30.15
CA ARG A 27 10.64 11.93 29.95
C ARG A 27 9.20 11.46 30.13
N VAL A 28 8.85 10.45 29.35
CA VAL A 28 7.60 9.70 29.43
C VAL A 28 7.86 8.23 29.76
N LYS A 29 6.88 7.54 30.35
CA LYS A 29 7.01 6.12 30.69
C LYS A 29 7.07 5.20 29.48
N TYR A 30 6.31 5.54 28.44
CA TYR A 30 6.26 4.80 27.19
C TYR A 30 5.78 5.72 26.08
N PHE A 31 6.04 5.31 24.85
CA PHE A 31 5.35 5.77 23.68
C PHE A 31 4.85 4.54 22.91
N VAL A 32 3.75 4.70 22.18
CA VAL A 32 3.22 3.65 21.31
C VAL A 32 2.95 4.20 19.93
N ASN A 33 3.15 3.35 18.93
CA ASN A 33 2.65 3.62 17.59
C ASN A 33 1.16 3.31 17.54
N ARG A 34 0.38 4.27 17.05
CA ARG A 34 -1.03 4.02 16.76
C ARG A 34 -1.12 3.16 15.51
N ILE A 35 -1.64 1.94 15.66
CA ILE A 35 -1.86 1.02 14.53
C ILE A 35 -3.11 1.47 13.80
N VAL A 36 -2.93 1.99 12.59
CA VAL A 36 -4.02 2.41 11.72
C VAL A 36 -3.81 1.83 10.33
N LYS A 37 -4.91 1.57 9.62
CA LYS A 37 -4.87 1.03 8.26
C LYS A 37 -4.66 2.19 7.28
N ASN A 38 -3.46 2.79 7.25
CA ASN A 38 -3.16 3.92 6.37
C ASN A 38 -3.44 3.55 4.91
N ILE A 39 -2.96 2.38 4.50
CA ILE A 39 -3.29 1.77 3.21
C ILE A 39 -3.58 0.28 3.45
N GLN A 40 -4.55 -0.27 2.75
CA GLN A 40 -4.75 -1.71 2.63
C GLN A 40 -4.70 -2.12 1.15
N MET A 41 -4.02 -3.22 0.86
CA MET A 41 -3.92 -3.81 -0.47
C MET A 41 -4.57 -5.19 -0.47
N SER A 42 -5.46 -5.44 -1.44
CA SER A 42 -6.12 -6.72 -1.68
C SER A 42 -6.53 -6.84 -3.16
N ALA A 43 -7.35 -7.83 -3.47
CA ALA A 43 -8.02 -7.98 -4.76
C ALA A 43 -9.53 -8.27 -4.57
N LEU A 44 -10.35 -7.93 -5.56
CA LEU A 44 -11.80 -8.21 -5.51
C LEU A 44 -12.10 -9.71 -5.39
N GLU A 45 -11.24 -10.55 -5.96
CA GLU A 45 -11.37 -11.99 -6.01
C GLU A 45 -10.92 -12.69 -4.72
N ILE A 46 -10.34 -11.97 -3.76
CA ILE A 46 -9.83 -12.51 -2.48
C ILE A 46 -10.66 -11.95 -1.31
N PRO A 47 -11.90 -12.44 -1.11
CA PRO A 47 -12.78 -11.98 -0.04
C PRO A 47 -12.58 -12.74 1.29
N SER A 48 -11.55 -13.58 1.42
CA SER A 48 -11.37 -14.49 2.57
C SER A 48 -9.92 -14.53 3.09
N GLN A 49 -9.71 -15.15 4.25
CA GLN A 49 -8.39 -15.24 4.92
C GLN A 49 -7.50 -16.37 4.38
N SER A 50 -7.43 -16.53 3.06
CA SER A 50 -6.56 -17.53 2.45
C SER A 50 -5.19 -16.92 2.15
N PHE A 51 -4.23 -17.18 3.05
CA PHE A 51 -2.83 -16.79 2.85
C PHE A 51 -1.85 -17.86 3.35
N GLU A 52 -0.65 -17.85 2.80
CA GLU A 52 0.48 -18.66 3.23
C GLU A 52 1.75 -17.78 3.38
N VAL A 53 2.67 -18.22 4.23
CA VAL A 53 3.99 -17.61 4.40
C VAL A 53 5.03 -18.65 3.97
N SER A 54 5.90 -18.26 3.04
CA SER A 54 6.99 -19.09 2.51
C SER A 54 8.31 -18.35 2.52
N ASP A 55 9.39 -19.03 2.11
CA ASP A 55 10.70 -18.45 1.82
C ASP A 55 11.26 -17.53 2.92
N VAL A 56 11.05 -17.95 4.18
CA VAL A 56 11.64 -17.26 5.33
C VAL A 56 13.15 -17.50 5.29
N ASP A 57 13.92 -16.42 5.24
CA ASP A 57 15.38 -16.51 5.23
C ASP A 57 15.92 -16.92 6.61
N GLU A 58 17.09 -17.54 6.63
CA GLU A 58 17.74 -18.00 7.87
C GLU A 58 17.95 -16.88 8.92
N PRO A 59 18.34 -15.63 8.54
CA PRO A 59 18.46 -14.55 9.52
C PRO A 59 17.11 -13.91 9.92
N GLY A 60 15.99 -14.27 9.28
CA GLY A 60 14.66 -13.74 9.59
C GLY A 60 14.46 -12.27 9.20
N PHE A 61 15.11 -11.82 8.13
CA PHE A 61 14.95 -10.48 7.55
C PHE A 61 14.01 -10.45 6.35
N ALA A 62 13.69 -11.60 5.77
CA ALA A 62 12.82 -11.71 4.62
C ALA A 62 11.85 -12.89 4.75
N CYS A 63 10.64 -12.72 4.22
CA CYS A 63 9.73 -13.82 3.92
C CYS A 63 8.82 -13.43 2.76
N THR A 64 8.15 -14.41 2.18
CA THR A 64 7.15 -14.20 1.14
C THR A 64 5.76 -14.47 1.72
N ILE A 65 4.84 -13.52 1.54
CA ILE A 65 3.43 -13.71 1.87
C ILE A 65 2.66 -13.88 0.57
N LYS A 66 1.86 -14.93 0.47
CA LYS A 66 0.99 -15.16 -0.69
C LYS A 66 -0.46 -15.24 -0.26
N MET A 67 -1.30 -14.40 -0.85
CA MET A 67 -2.76 -14.41 -0.69
C MET A 67 -3.40 -14.99 -1.94
N TYR A 68 -4.42 -15.82 -1.77
CA TYR A 68 -5.10 -16.50 -2.87
C TYR A 68 -6.55 -16.83 -2.49
N GLN A 69 -7.33 -17.33 -3.45
CA GLN A 69 -8.67 -17.88 -3.20
C GLN A 69 -8.80 -19.21 -3.93
N GLN A 70 -9.23 -20.29 -3.25
CA GLN A 70 -9.17 -21.67 -3.80
C GLN A 70 -9.86 -21.86 -5.17
N ASN A 71 -10.90 -21.08 -5.46
CA ASN A 71 -11.68 -21.16 -6.71
C ASN A 71 -11.46 -19.96 -7.63
N SER A 72 -10.33 -19.27 -7.49
CA SER A 72 -9.95 -18.13 -8.31
C SER A 72 -8.51 -18.27 -8.79
N PRO A 73 -8.18 -17.88 -10.03
CA PRO A 73 -6.79 -17.76 -10.46
C PRO A 73 -6.06 -16.57 -9.80
N ALA A 74 -6.78 -15.70 -9.09
CA ALA A 74 -6.24 -14.50 -8.46
C ALA A 74 -5.25 -14.84 -7.35
N ILE A 75 -4.02 -14.34 -7.50
CA ILE A 75 -2.94 -14.46 -6.52
C ILE A 75 -2.33 -13.08 -6.30
N ILE A 76 -1.99 -12.78 -5.04
CA ILE A 76 -1.13 -11.65 -4.67
C ILE A 76 0.05 -12.19 -3.90
N THR A 77 1.27 -11.97 -4.39
CA THR A 77 2.51 -12.30 -3.70
C THR A 77 3.17 -11.01 -3.19
N MET A 78 3.65 -11.02 -1.96
CA MET A 78 4.31 -9.88 -1.32
C MET A 78 5.62 -10.35 -0.67
N PRO A 79 6.79 -10.01 -1.24
CA PRO A 79 8.04 -10.15 -0.53
C PRO A 79 8.10 -9.11 0.61
N LEU A 80 8.20 -9.57 1.85
CA LEU A 80 8.35 -8.74 3.02
C LEU A 80 9.82 -8.75 3.44
N ILE A 81 10.51 -7.63 3.27
CA ILE A 81 11.94 -7.50 3.56
C ILE A 81 12.15 -6.36 4.56
N ARG A 82 13.00 -6.59 5.57
CA ARG A 82 13.36 -5.56 6.55
C ARG A 82 14.04 -4.38 5.84
N GLY A 83 13.53 -3.17 6.09
CA GLY A 83 14.08 -1.93 5.54
C GLY A 83 13.60 -1.58 4.13
N MET A 84 12.59 -2.28 3.60
CA MET A 84 12.01 -1.96 2.29
C MET A 84 11.47 -0.53 2.23
N ALA A 85 11.82 0.21 1.17
CA ALA A 85 11.26 1.53 0.88
C ALA A 85 9.88 1.45 0.19
N TYR A 86 9.62 0.32 -0.48
CA TYR A 86 8.36 0.01 -1.16
C TYR A 86 7.74 -1.23 -0.53
N ALA A 87 6.42 -1.21 -0.37
CA ALA A 87 5.66 -2.45 -0.29
C ALA A 87 5.42 -2.94 -1.71
N THR A 88 5.93 -4.13 -2.03
CA THR A 88 5.82 -4.75 -3.35
C THR A 88 4.72 -5.79 -3.38
N PHE A 89 3.85 -5.74 -4.38
CA PHE A 89 2.75 -6.68 -4.57
C PHE A 89 2.73 -7.18 -6.00
N GLU A 90 2.97 -8.47 -6.19
CA GLU A 90 2.91 -9.13 -7.48
C GLU A 90 1.50 -9.71 -7.67
N PHE A 91 0.74 -9.15 -8.60
CA PHE A 91 -0.60 -9.60 -8.94
C PHE A 91 -0.54 -10.60 -10.09
N VAL A 92 -1.34 -11.66 -10.00
CA VAL A 92 -1.59 -12.60 -11.09
C VAL A 92 -3.10 -12.79 -11.24
N SER A 93 -3.65 -12.41 -12.39
CA SER A 93 -5.09 -12.54 -12.71
C SER A 93 -6.02 -12.02 -11.61
N ALA A 94 -5.66 -10.89 -11.00
CA ALA A 94 -6.32 -10.35 -9.81
C ALA A 94 -6.65 -8.87 -10.03
N THR A 95 -7.85 -8.43 -9.62
CA THR A 95 -8.29 -7.04 -9.77
C THR A 95 -7.85 -6.23 -8.55
N PRO A 96 -6.87 -5.31 -8.66
CA PRO A 96 -6.30 -4.63 -7.50
C PRO A 96 -7.35 -3.82 -6.74
N ARG A 97 -7.32 -3.91 -5.41
CA ARG A 97 -8.19 -3.13 -4.52
C ARG A 97 -7.35 -2.49 -3.44
N ILE A 98 -7.21 -1.17 -3.51
CA ILE A 98 -6.49 -0.37 -2.53
C ILE A 98 -7.53 0.42 -1.73
N SER A 99 -7.38 0.46 -0.42
CA SER A 99 -8.25 1.28 0.42
C SER A 99 -7.48 1.98 1.51
N THR A 100 -8.10 2.99 2.10
CA THR A 100 -7.58 3.69 3.25
C THR A 100 -8.69 3.99 4.26
N ILE A 101 -8.33 4.20 5.52
CA ILE A 101 -9.26 4.77 6.51
C ILE A 101 -9.39 6.29 6.39
N HIS A 102 -8.47 6.91 5.66
CA HIS A 102 -8.41 8.35 5.42
C HIS A 102 -9.20 8.68 4.16
N SER A 103 -9.59 9.93 3.97
CA SER A 103 -10.17 10.36 2.70
C SER A 103 -9.03 10.61 1.70
N MET A 104 -9.17 10.11 0.47
CA MET A 104 -8.27 10.48 -0.62
C MET A 104 -8.74 11.83 -1.17
N LEU A 105 -7.89 12.83 -1.07
CA LEU A 105 -8.17 14.19 -1.51
C LEU A 105 -7.98 14.33 -3.02
N THR A 106 -6.82 13.88 -3.50
CA THR A 106 -6.50 13.90 -4.93
C THR A 106 -5.66 12.72 -5.32
N VAL A 107 -5.79 12.33 -6.58
CA VAL A 107 -4.90 11.38 -7.23
C VAL A 107 -4.43 11.98 -8.54
N ASN A 108 -3.11 12.18 -8.70
CA ASN A 108 -2.56 12.91 -9.84
C ASN A 108 -3.32 14.25 -10.11
N GLY A 109 -3.73 14.94 -9.05
CA GLY A 109 -4.49 16.20 -9.12
C GLY A 109 -6.00 16.07 -9.40
N ARG A 110 -6.56 14.86 -9.53
CA ARG A 110 -8.00 14.62 -9.77
C ARG A 110 -8.72 14.16 -8.49
N VAL A 111 -10.03 14.41 -8.40
CA VAL A 111 -10.86 14.12 -7.19
C VAL A 111 -11.79 12.89 -7.30
N SER A 112 -12.15 12.45 -8.50
CA SER A 112 -12.78 11.13 -8.75
C SER A 112 -12.59 10.67 -10.20
N GLY A 113 -12.91 9.40 -10.48
CA GLY A 113 -13.06 8.87 -11.84
C GLY A 113 -12.09 7.74 -12.18
N ASN A 114 -11.97 7.42 -13.47
CA ASN A 114 -11.02 6.43 -13.98
C ASN A 114 -9.70 7.11 -14.33
N MET A 115 -8.59 6.45 -14.00
CA MET A 115 -7.26 6.87 -14.42
C MET A 115 -6.45 5.66 -14.87
N THR A 116 -5.79 5.83 -16.00
CA THR A 116 -4.90 4.85 -16.59
C THR A 116 -3.48 5.37 -16.53
N GLY A 117 -2.54 4.50 -16.15
CA GLY A 117 -1.12 4.82 -16.18
C GLY A 117 -0.28 3.90 -15.30
N LYS A 118 1.00 4.25 -15.18
CA LYS A 118 1.98 3.52 -14.36
C LYS A 118 2.31 4.18 -13.03
N ARG A 119 1.89 5.42 -12.79
CA ARG A 119 2.25 6.19 -11.60
C ARG A 119 1.05 6.97 -11.08
N PHE A 120 0.75 6.78 -9.81
CA PHE A 120 -0.36 7.45 -9.13
C PHE A 120 0.14 8.08 -7.83
N GLU A 121 0.08 9.41 -7.75
CA GLU A 121 0.36 10.18 -6.54
C GLU A 121 -0.95 10.43 -5.80
N ILE A 122 -1.08 9.86 -4.60
CA ILE A 122 -2.29 9.77 -3.79
C ILE A 122 -2.11 10.67 -2.57
N ALA A 123 -2.84 11.78 -2.51
CA ALA A 123 -2.86 12.69 -1.35
C ALA A 123 -4.02 12.33 -0.42
N LEU A 124 -3.74 12.15 0.86
CA LEU A 124 -4.72 11.79 1.89
C LEU A 124 -5.02 12.98 2.82
N ASN A 125 -6.18 12.96 3.47
CA ASN A 125 -6.62 14.01 4.39
C ASN A 125 -5.88 14.06 5.74
N ASN A 126 -4.99 13.11 5.99
CA ASN A 126 -4.06 13.12 7.13
C ASN A 126 -2.67 13.68 6.76
N ASN A 127 -2.56 14.45 5.67
CA ASN A 127 -1.35 15.05 5.13
C ASN A 127 -0.30 14.05 4.59
N GLN A 128 -0.62 12.76 4.52
CA GLN A 128 0.26 11.79 3.88
C GLN A 128 0.07 11.80 2.37
N THR A 129 1.18 11.65 1.64
CA THR A 129 1.17 11.39 0.20
C THR A 129 1.80 10.03 -0.07
N TRP A 130 1.17 9.24 -0.93
CA TRP A 130 1.63 7.91 -1.32
C TRP A 130 1.83 7.85 -2.82
N LEU A 131 2.82 7.07 -3.25
CA LEU A 131 3.11 6.80 -4.65
C LEU A 131 2.85 5.32 -4.91
N LEU A 132 1.92 5.05 -5.83
CA LEU A 132 1.68 3.73 -6.38
C LEU A 132 2.27 3.66 -7.78
N TYR A 133 3.00 2.60 -8.05
CA TYR A 133 3.64 2.33 -9.32
C TYR A 133 3.18 0.99 -9.87
N ALA A 134 2.81 0.94 -11.14
CA ALA A 134 2.63 -0.30 -11.89
C ALA A 134 3.84 -0.50 -12.79
N ILE A 135 4.57 -1.59 -12.57
CA ILE A 135 5.90 -1.79 -13.15
C ILE A 135 5.78 -2.23 -14.62
N ASP A 136 5.00 -3.28 -14.86
CA ASP A 136 5.04 -4.01 -16.13
C ASP A 136 4.23 -3.27 -17.21
N SER A 137 2.97 -2.95 -16.91
CA SER A 137 2.04 -2.28 -17.82
C SER A 137 1.22 -1.20 -17.12
N ASP A 138 0.58 -0.33 -17.92
CA ASP A 138 -0.41 0.61 -17.41
C ASP A 138 -1.58 -0.17 -16.80
N ILE A 139 -2.08 0.32 -15.67
CA ILE A 139 -3.31 -0.19 -15.06
C ILE A 139 -4.36 0.90 -15.06
N THR A 140 -5.62 0.50 -15.15
CA THR A 140 -6.74 1.44 -15.00
C THR A 140 -7.42 1.23 -13.66
N LEU A 141 -7.43 2.27 -12.84
CA LEU A 141 -8.06 2.28 -11.53
C LEU A 141 -9.22 3.27 -11.54
N ASN A 142 -10.38 2.82 -11.05
CA ASN A 142 -11.45 3.70 -10.60
C ASN A 142 -11.15 4.15 -9.19
N PHE A 143 -11.13 5.46 -8.95
CA PHE A 143 -10.93 6.01 -7.62
C PHE A 143 -12.17 6.75 -7.14
N ASN A 144 -12.59 6.41 -5.92
CA ASN A 144 -13.77 6.96 -5.28
C ASN A 144 -13.53 7.05 -3.77
N GLU A 145 -13.62 8.28 -3.22
CA GLU A 145 -13.49 8.64 -1.81
C GLU A 145 -12.26 8.04 -1.09
N ASN A 146 -12.33 6.78 -0.67
CA ASN A 146 -11.33 6.09 0.14
C ASN A 146 -10.78 4.80 -0.51
N GLN A 147 -11.13 4.53 -1.77
CA GLN A 147 -10.77 3.29 -2.47
C GLN A 147 -10.31 3.52 -3.91
N PHE A 148 -9.31 2.75 -4.32
CA PHE A 148 -9.04 2.42 -5.71
C PHE A 148 -9.45 1.00 -5.99
N VAL A 149 -10.12 0.80 -7.11
CA VAL A 149 -10.47 -0.51 -7.62
C VAL A 149 -10.04 -0.60 -9.07
N GLY A 150 -9.30 -1.64 -9.42
CA GLY A 150 -9.02 -1.97 -10.81
C GLY A 150 -10.32 -2.21 -11.56
N ILE A 151 -10.38 -1.77 -12.82
CA ILE A 151 -11.56 -2.04 -13.66
C ILE A 151 -11.52 -3.46 -14.27
N GLU A 152 -10.35 -4.10 -14.24
CA GLU A 152 -10.11 -5.44 -14.77
C GLU A 152 -9.00 -6.17 -13.96
N PRO A 153 -8.94 -7.51 -14.03
CA PRO A 153 -7.84 -8.28 -13.45
C PRO A 153 -6.51 -7.96 -14.14
N VAL A 154 -5.43 -7.89 -13.37
CA VAL A 154 -4.08 -7.62 -13.89
C VAL A 154 -3.11 -8.74 -13.55
N THR A 155 -2.08 -8.86 -14.38
CA THR A 155 -0.82 -9.53 -14.03
C THR A 155 0.28 -8.48 -14.11
N ASN A 156 0.69 -7.98 -12.95
CA ASN A 156 1.58 -6.82 -12.85
C ASN A 156 2.21 -6.75 -11.45
N VAL A 157 3.40 -6.16 -11.34
CA VAL A 157 3.98 -5.78 -10.05
C VAL A 157 3.55 -4.36 -9.68
N LEU A 158 3.01 -4.20 -8.47
CA LEU A 158 2.66 -2.92 -7.88
C LEU A 158 3.63 -2.57 -6.76
N HIS A 159 4.31 -1.43 -6.86
CA HIS A 159 5.10 -0.86 -5.77
C HIS A 159 4.32 0.28 -5.11
N LEU A 160 4.24 0.27 -3.78
CA LEU A 160 3.62 1.32 -3.02
C LEU A 160 4.63 1.90 -2.02
N ALA A 161 4.86 3.22 -2.08
CA ALA A 161 5.72 3.94 -1.15
C ALA A 161 5.02 5.14 -0.55
N LYS A 162 5.37 5.47 0.69
CA LYS A 162 5.03 6.76 1.29
C LYS A 162 6.03 7.81 0.82
N LYS A 163 5.54 8.89 0.22
CA LYS A 163 6.34 10.05 -0.17
C LYS A 163 6.71 10.83 1.10
N GLN A 164 8.00 11.07 1.27
CA GLN A 164 8.49 11.96 2.34
C GLN A 164 8.28 13.43 1.94
N ALA A 165 8.32 14.34 2.92
CA ALA A 165 7.97 15.75 2.70
C ALA A 165 8.99 16.52 1.85
N GLU A 166 10.22 15.99 1.70
CA GLU A 166 11.27 16.62 0.92
C GLU A 166 10.89 16.69 -0.56
N ALA A 167 11.18 17.83 -1.20
CA ALA A 167 10.84 18.07 -2.60
C ALA A 167 11.46 17.04 -3.57
N SER A 168 12.63 16.47 -3.22
CA SER A 168 13.32 15.46 -4.02
C SER A 168 12.78 14.03 -3.83
N ALA A 169 11.90 13.78 -2.85
CA ALA A 169 11.49 12.43 -2.47
C ALA A 169 10.86 11.66 -3.63
N SER A 170 9.97 12.30 -4.40
CA SER A 170 9.39 11.69 -5.60
C SER A 170 10.46 11.32 -6.63
N ALA A 171 11.38 12.22 -6.94
CA ALA A 171 12.43 11.96 -7.93
C ALA A 171 13.36 10.81 -7.53
N VAL A 172 13.70 10.71 -6.24
CA VAL A 172 14.49 9.60 -5.71
C VAL A 172 13.73 8.28 -5.84
N LEU A 173 12.44 8.25 -5.48
CA LEU A 173 11.62 7.04 -5.60
C LEU A 173 11.44 6.64 -7.08
N ASP A 174 11.06 7.60 -7.93
CA ASP A 174 10.86 7.41 -9.36
C ASP A 174 12.12 6.83 -10.05
N ALA A 175 13.32 7.32 -9.68
CA ALA A 175 14.59 6.85 -10.24
C ALA A 175 14.94 5.39 -9.89
N GLN A 176 14.43 4.84 -8.79
CA GLN A 176 14.72 3.45 -8.41
C GLN A 176 13.79 2.43 -9.07
N ILE A 177 12.73 2.89 -9.73
CA ILE A 177 11.67 2.05 -10.27
C ILE A 177 11.79 1.85 -11.79
N ASN A 178 12.70 2.58 -12.47
CA ASN A 178 12.96 2.48 -13.92
C ASN A 178 11.68 2.58 -14.80
N ILE A 179 10.64 3.28 -14.34
CA ILE A 179 9.48 3.58 -15.19
C ILE A 179 9.84 4.76 -16.10
N PRO A 180 9.70 4.65 -17.44
CA PRO A 180 9.81 5.79 -18.33
C PRO A 180 8.74 6.81 -17.95
N LEU A 181 9.16 8.00 -17.53
CA LEU A 181 8.25 9.13 -17.35
C LEU A 181 7.89 9.62 -18.76
N GLY A 182 6.71 9.21 -19.25
CA GLY A 182 6.13 9.69 -20.51
C GLY A 182 5.70 11.14 -20.42
#